data_AF-A0A944RPR0-F1
#
_entry.id   AF-A0A944RPR0-F1
#
_cell.length_a   1.000
_cell.length_b   1.000
_cell.length_c   1.000
_cell.angle_alpha   90.00
_cell.angle_beta   90.00
_cell.angle_gamma   90.00
#
_symmetry.space_group_name_H-M   'P 1'
#
loop_
_entity.id
_entity.type
_entity.pdbx_description
1 polymer ?
#
loop_
_entity_poly.entity_id
_entity_poly.type
_entity_poly.pdbx_seq_one_letter_code
_entity_poly.pdbx_strand_id
1 'polypeptide(L)'
;MKISNSDIIKNGERDLIDSITGDLDWEAIYKIFKEKHGLPLSDDVEFKNGDMVIHNGQIAYKLDFDVKVTLSVLSDRNGECLGLSTSEVIPDGSEEETLNVQVAESEVLKDQVDEVETQDIDEIGMSVEAGIGIESKGNIEQMASDIADMISDINKD
;
A
#
# COMPACT_ATOMS: atom_id res chain seq x y z
N MET A 1 26.01 12.14 51.13
CA MET A 1 25.52 13.54 51.13
C MET A 1 24.85 13.80 49.80
N LYS A 2 23.69 14.48 49.76
CA LYS A 2 23.01 14.94 48.54
C LYS A 2 23.09 16.46 48.50
N ILE A 3 23.53 17.02 47.36
CA ILE A 3 23.71 18.48 47.19
C ILE A 3 22.64 19.12 46.31
N SER A 4 21.84 18.30 45.61
CA SER A 4 20.75 18.74 44.75
C SER A 4 19.60 17.72 44.80
N ASN A 5 18.42 18.16 44.37
CA ASN A 5 17.28 17.28 44.20
C ASN A 5 17.46 16.46 42.91
N SER A 6 17.33 15.14 43.02
CA SER A 6 17.42 14.23 41.87
C SER A 6 16.38 14.52 40.80
N ASP A 7 15.20 15.01 41.18
CA ASP A 7 14.13 15.29 40.22
C ASP A 7 14.48 16.49 39.33
N ILE A 8 15.16 17.49 39.88
CA ILE A 8 15.64 18.65 39.11
C ILE A 8 16.66 18.21 38.06
N ILE A 9 17.56 17.30 38.43
CA ILE A 9 18.57 16.76 37.49
C ILE A 9 17.88 15.98 36.37
N LYS A 10 16.99 15.04 36.71
CA LYS A 10 16.28 14.21 35.72
C LYS A 10 15.41 15.05 34.79
N ASN A 11 14.73 16.06 35.32
CA ASN A 11 13.95 16.97 34.50
C ASN A 11 14.86 17.76 33.55
N GLY A 12 16.00 18.26 34.03
CA GLY A 12 16.97 18.94 33.19
C GLY A 12 17.57 18.04 32.10
N GLU A 13 17.83 16.77 32.41
CA GLU A 13 18.26 15.77 31.42
C GLU A 13 17.19 15.56 30.34
N ARG A 14 15.92 15.49 30.74
CA ARG A 14 14.79 15.35 29.82
C ARG A 14 14.62 16.59 28.94
N ASP A 15 14.68 17.78 29.53
CA ASP A 15 14.59 19.05 28.81
C ASP A 15 15.74 19.22 27.80
N LEU A 16 16.94 18.74 28.16
CA LEU A 16 18.09 18.73 27.26
C LEU A 16 17.85 17.77 26.08
N ILE A 17 17.37 16.55 26.33
CA ILE A 17 17.02 15.59 25.27
C ILE A 17 15.92 16.17 24.36
N ASP A 18 14.87 16.75 24.94
CA ASP A 18 13.77 17.37 24.19
C ASP A 18 14.32 18.49 23.28
N SER A 19 15.20 19.35 23.80
CA SER A 19 15.86 20.40 23.01
C SER A 19 16.73 19.84 21.89
N ILE A 20 17.47 18.75 22.12
CA ILE A 20 18.28 18.11 21.08
C ILE A 20 17.36 17.56 19.98
N THR A 21 16.29 16.84 20.35
CA THR A 21 15.35 16.26 19.38
C THR A 21 14.64 17.31 18.53
N GLY A 22 14.37 18.49 19.09
CA GLY A 22 13.78 19.62 18.34
C GLY A 22 14.72 20.26 17.33
N ASP A 23 16.03 20.19 17.57
CA ASP A 23 17.08 20.79 16.72
C ASP A 23 17.76 19.77 15.77
N LEU A 24 17.30 18.51 15.76
CA LEU A 24 17.87 17.49 14.87
C LEU A 24 17.67 17.87 13.39
N ASP A 25 18.72 17.69 12.61
CA ASP A 25 18.67 17.77 11.16
C ASP A 25 18.02 16.50 10.58
N TRP A 26 16.70 16.55 10.45
CA TRP A 26 15.91 15.44 9.92
C TRP A 26 16.20 15.13 8.46
N GLU A 27 16.64 16.10 7.67
CA GLU A 27 17.03 15.89 6.28
C GLU A 27 18.32 15.06 6.19
N ALA A 28 19.31 15.38 7.03
CA ALA A 28 20.52 14.58 7.16
C ALA A 28 20.21 13.16 7.67
N ILE A 29 19.31 13.02 8.66
CA ILE A 29 18.88 11.70 9.18
C ILE A 29 18.18 10.90 8.08
N TYR A 30 17.27 11.52 7.31
CA TYR A 30 16.59 10.90 6.17
C TYR A 30 17.59 10.36 5.15
N LYS A 31 18.58 11.18 4.79
CA LYS A 31 19.61 10.79 3.82
C LYS A 31 20.43 9.62 4.33
N ILE A 32 20.90 9.66 5.58
CA ILE A 32 21.67 8.56 6.18
C ILE A 32 20.83 7.27 6.22
N PHE A 33 19.54 7.36 6.56
CA PHE A 33 18.65 6.22 6.60
C PHE A 33 18.46 5.61 5.20
N LYS A 34 18.17 6.45 4.19
CA LYS A 34 18.02 6.02 2.80
C LYS A 34 19.29 5.38 2.26
N GLU A 35 20.46 5.97 2.51
CA GLU A 35 21.76 5.42 2.10
C GLU A 35 22.07 4.08 2.76
N LYS A 36 21.76 3.94 4.05
CA LYS A 36 22.11 2.73 4.82
C LYS A 36 21.14 1.57 4.60
N HIS A 37 19.86 1.86 4.41
CA HIS A 37 18.80 0.85 4.37
C HIS A 37 18.13 0.71 3.00
N GLY A 38 18.38 1.62 2.06
CA GLY A 38 17.73 1.63 0.74
C GLY A 38 16.23 1.89 0.81
N LEU A 39 15.73 2.34 1.96
CA LEU A 39 14.31 2.57 2.20
C LEU A 39 14.04 4.07 2.40
N PRO A 40 12.93 4.59 1.84
CA PRO A 40 12.46 5.91 2.18
C PRO A 40 11.95 5.93 3.63
N LEU A 41 12.29 6.99 4.36
CA LEU A 41 11.65 7.31 5.64
C LEU A 41 10.29 7.94 5.34
N SER A 42 9.25 7.59 6.08
CA SER A 42 8.02 8.38 6.08
C SER A 42 8.17 9.55 7.07
N ASP A 43 7.31 10.57 6.94
CA ASP A 43 7.22 11.67 7.92
C ASP A 43 6.72 11.21 9.30
N ASP A 44 6.25 9.96 9.42
CA ASP A 44 5.75 9.37 10.66
C ASP A 44 6.89 8.72 11.45
N VAL A 45 7.77 9.57 11.98
CA VAL A 45 8.86 9.19 12.90
C VAL A 45 8.45 9.50 14.33
N GLU A 46 8.42 8.49 15.19
CA GLU A 46 8.01 8.63 16.58
C GLU A 46 9.22 8.49 17.50
N PHE A 47 9.49 9.52 18.31
CA PHE A 47 10.50 9.42 19.36
C PHE A 47 10.08 8.42 20.45
N LYS A 48 10.97 7.49 20.79
CA LYS A 48 10.72 6.47 21.81
C LYS A 48 11.42 6.78 23.12
N ASN A 49 12.72 7.05 23.05
CA ASN A 49 13.56 7.23 24.21
C ASN A 49 14.85 7.99 23.88
N GLY A 50 15.40 8.67 24.87
CA GLY A 50 16.70 9.31 24.79
C GLY A 50 17.50 9.04 26.06
N ASP A 51 18.80 8.82 25.93
CA ASP A 51 19.68 8.55 27.06
C ASP A 51 21.06 9.19 26.87
N MET A 52 21.73 9.49 27.99
CA MET A 52 23.10 9.95 28.02
C MET A 52 24.04 8.78 28.30
N VAL A 53 24.93 8.51 27.35
CA VAL A 53 25.86 7.38 27.41
C VAL A 53 27.30 7.87 27.29
N ILE A 54 28.25 7.10 27.81
CA ILE A 54 29.67 7.37 27.59
C ILE A 54 30.10 6.61 26.33
N HIS A 55 30.52 7.34 25.30
CA HIS A 55 31.06 6.78 24.07
C HIS A 55 32.46 7.38 23.83
N ASN A 56 33.47 6.53 23.71
CA ASN A 56 34.88 6.94 23.53
C ASN A 56 35.39 7.95 24.57
N GLY A 57 35.01 7.75 25.84
CA GLY A 57 35.42 8.61 26.96
C GLY A 57 34.74 9.98 26.99
N GLN A 58 33.75 10.22 26.14
CA GLN A 58 32.97 11.46 26.08
C GLN A 58 31.48 11.17 26.29
N ILE A 59 30.75 12.17 26.76
CA ILE A 59 29.29 12.11 26.86
C ILE A 59 28.72 12.15 25.44
N ALA A 60 27.82 11.22 25.14
CA ALA A 60 27.07 11.14 23.90
C ALA A 60 25.58 10.92 24.20
N TYR A 61 24.73 11.25 23.22
CA TYR A 61 23.29 11.13 23.34
C TYR A 61 22.82 10.02 22.41
N LYS A 62 22.18 8.99 22.98
CA LYS A 62 21.53 7.92 22.23
C LYS A 62 20.05 8.24 22.14
N LEU A 63 19.54 8.40 20.92
CA LEU A 63 18.14 8.71 20.65
C LEU A 63 17.55 7.56 19.83
N ASP A 64 16.43 7.03 20.30
CA ASP A 64 15.71 5.93 19.68
C ASP A 64 14.41 6.46 19.05
N PHE A 65 14.20 6.12 17.78
CA PHE A 65 13.02 6.49 17.01
C PHE A 65 12.39 5.24 16.38
N ASP A 66 11.08 5.16 16.43
CA ASP A 66 10.32 4.21 15.63
C ASP A 66 9.96 4.86 14.28
N VAL A 67 10.16 4.10 13.22
CA VAL A 67 9.91 4.53 11.84
C VAL A 67 8.93 3.56 11.22
N LYS A 68 7.90 4.08 10.55
CA LYS A 68 6.97 3.26 9.78
C LYS A 68 7.32 3.29 8.30
N VAL A 69 7.27 2.12 7.67
CA VAL A 69 7.43 1.96 6.22
C VAL A 69 6.20 1.28 5.67
N THR A 70 5.62 1.86 4.62
CA THR A 70 4.50 1.26 3.92
C THR A 70 5.02 0.27 2.88
N LEU A 71 4.61 -0.99 2.99
CA LEU A 71 4.85 -2.04 2.01
C LEU A 71 3.57 -2.30 1.20
N SER A 72 3.67 -2.19 -0.11
CA SER A 72 2.63 -2.56 -1.06
C SER A 72 2.98 -3.90 -1.68
N VAL A 73 1.99 -4.81 -1.71
CA VAL A 73 2.11 -6.16 -2.26
C VAL A 73 1.07 -6.31 -3.36
N LEU A 74 1.52 -6.65 -4.57
CA LEU A 74 0.65 -6.99 -5.68
C LEU A 74 0.62 -8.51 -5.83
N SER A 75 -0.57 -9.09 -5.79
CA SER A 75 -0.79 -10.52 -6.00
C SER A 75 -1.91 -10.74 -7.00
N ASP A 76 -1.82 -11.80 -7.78
CA ASP A 76 -2.88 -12.22 -8.67
C ASP A 76 -4.01 -12.96 -7.93
N ARG A 77 -5.03 -13.41 -8.67
CA ARG A 77 -6.18 -14.15 -8.12
C ARG A 77 -5.85 -15.59 -7.69
N ASN A 78 -4.72 -16.14 -8.14
CA ASN A 78 -4.24 -17.46 -7.77
C ASN A 78 -3.35 -17.41 -6.50
N GLY A 79 -3.03 -16.21 -6.02
CA GLY A 79 -2.15 -15.99 -4.87
C GLY A 79 -0.67 -15.87 -5.23
N GLU A 80 -0.33 -15.69 -6.51
CA GLU A 80 1.04 -15.45 -6.95
C GLU A 80 1.45 -14.00 -6.74
N CYS A 81 2.61 -13.77 -6.11
CA CYS A 81 3.16 -12.44 -5.90
C CYS A 81 3.69 -11.88 -7.23
N LEU A 82 3.07 -10.80 -7.71
CA LEU A 82 3.44 -10.10 -8.93
C LEU A 82 4.42 -8.95 -8.68
N GLY A 83 4.48 -8.43 -7.45
CA GLY A 83 5.38 -7.33 -7.13
C GLY A 83 5.32 -6.86 -5.67
N LEU A 84 6.41 -6.23 -5.25
CA LEU A 84 6.57 -5.59 -3.94
C LEU A 84 7.15 -4.20 -4.14
N SER A 85 6.60 -3.21 -3.45
CA SER A 85 7.13 -1.85 -3.44
C SER A 85 6.97 -1.21 -2.07
N THR A 86 7.83 -0.25 -1.75
CA THR A 86 7.70 0.59 -0.56
C THR A 86 7.51 2.02 -0.98
N SER A 87 6.71 2.81 -0.25
CA SER A 87 6.34 4.17 -0.66
C SER A 87 7.57 5.08 -0.78
N GLU A 88 8.02 5.40 -2.00
CA GLU A 88 9.07 6.41 -2.23
C GLU A 88 8.53 7.80 -1.87
N VAL A 89 9.05 8.39 -0.80
CA VAL A 89 9.02 9.84 -0.67
C VAL A 89 10.12 10.36 -1.57
N ILE A 90 9.73 10.93 -2.71
CA ILE A 90 10.61 11.62 -3.66
C ILE A 90 10.92 12.99 -3.05
N PRO A 91 12.15 13.28 -2.59
CA PRO A 91 12.60 14.67 -2.56
C PRO A 91 12.90 15.04 -4.02
N ASP A 92 12.31 16.16 -4.44
CA ASP A 92 12.41 16.74 -5.78
C ASP A 92 13.83 16.58 -6.40
N GLY A 93 13.89 15.94 -7.58
CA GLY A 93 15.08 15.96 -8.44
C GLY A 93 16.04 14.77 -8.34
N SER A 94 15.59 13.57 -8.72
CA SER A 94 16.48 12.61 -9.39
C SER A 94 15.64 11.63 -10.20
N GLU A 95 15.69 11.80 -11.52
CA GLU A 95 15.20 10.86 -12.53
C GLU A 95 15.86 9.50 -12.30
N GLU A 96 15.09 8.41 -12.14
CA GLU A 96 15.39 7.07 -12.67
C GLU A 96 14.13 6.16 -12.65
N GLU A 97 14.19 5.12 -13.48
CA GLU A 97 13.13 4.46 -14.25
C GLU A 97 11.89 3.95 -13.48
N THR A 98 10.72 4.43 -13.89
CA THR A 98 9.44 3.76 -13.60
C THR A 98 9.19 2.63 -14.61
N LEU A 99 8.97 1.42 -14.11
CA LEU A 99 8.48 0.29 -14.91
C LEU A 99 7.06 0.61 -15.41
N ASN A 100 6.97 0.86 -16.71
CA ASN A 100 5.76 1.26 -17.42
C ASN A 100 4.76 0.09 -17.53
N VAL A 101 3.71 0.09 -16.70
CA VAL A 101 2.55 -0.79 -16.90
C VAL A 101 1.53 -0.04 -17.75
N GLN A 102 1.50 -0.36 -19.05
CA GLN A 102 0.49 0.14 -19.98
C GLN A 102 -0.87 -0.48 -19.62
N VAL A 103 -1.76 0.32 -19.05
CA VAL A 103 -3.19 0.00 -19.07
C VAL A 103 -3.73 0.47 -20.42
N ALA A 104 -4.07 -0.48 -21.29
CA ALA A 104 -4.70 -0.18 -22.56
C ALA A 104 -6.10 0.42 -22.33
N GLU A 105 -6.22 1.73 -22.48
CA GLU A 105 -7.50 2.39 -22.70
C GLU A 105 -8.03 1.93 -24.07
N SER A 106 -9.05 1.06 -24.05
CA SER A 106 -9.76 0.69 -25.26
C SER A 106 -10.70 1.84 -25.63
N GLU A 107 -10.36 2.54 -26.71
CA GLU A 107 -11.16 3.59 -27.32
C GLU A 107 -12.57 3.09 -27.66
N VAL A 108 -13.60 3.71 -27.07
CA VAL A 108 -14.97 3.59 -27.58
C VAL A 108 -15.17 4.68 -28.63
N LEU A 109 -15.36 4.20 -29.86
CA LEU A 109 -15.62 4.94 -31.09
C LEU A 109 -16.74 5.99 -30.92
N LYS A 110 -16.47 7.20 -31.42
CA LYS A 110 -17.47 8.26 -31.67
C LYS A 110 -18.14 8.01 -33.03
N ASP A 111 -19.46 7.92 -33.05
CA ASP A 111 -20.32 8.35 -34.17
C ASP A 111 -21.74 8.56 -33.58
N GLN A 112 -22.15 9.82 -33.36
CA GLN A 112 -22.99 10.62 -34.26
C GLN A 112 -24.35 9.99 -34.57
N VAL A 113 -25.41 10.50 -33.93
CA VAL A 113 -26.56 11.06 -34.67
C VAL A 113 -27.15 12.23 -33.88
N ASP A 114 -27.23 13.38 -34.55
CA ASP A 114 -27.97 14.57 -34.14
C ASP A 114 -29.49 14.36 -34.07
N GLU A 115 -30.12 15.19 -33.25
CA GLU A 115 -31.48 15.76 -33.31
C GLU A 115 -32.63 14.96 -33.97
N VAL A 116 -33.68 14.73 -33.18
CA VAL A 116 -35.06 14.59 -33.68
C VAL A 116 -35.90 15.71 -33.07
N GLU A 117 -36.27 16.68 -33.91
CA GLU A 117 -37.37 17.62 -33.67
C GLU A 117 -38.72 16.88 -33.57
N THR A 118 -39.56 17.39 -32.67
CA THR A 118 -40.97 17.03 -32.43
C THR A 118 -41.82 16.93 -33.70
N GLN A 119 -42.80 16.01 -33.70
CA GLN A 119 -44.21 16.35 -33.97
C GLN A 119 -45.10 15.16 -33.56
N ASP A 120 -46.14 15.48 -32.78
CA ASP A 120 -46.64 14.70 -31.64
C ASP A 120 -47.71 13.66 -32.00
N ILE A 121 -47.36 12.37 -32.16
CA ILE A 121 -48.30 11.44 -32.80
C ILE A 121 -48.05 9.96 -32.50
N ASP A 122 -48.99 9.43 -31.72
CA ASP A 122 -49.70 8.15 -31.80
C ASP A 122 -49.13 6.87 -32.45
N GLU A 123 -49.49 5.79 -31.74
CA GLU A 123 -50.09 4.54 -32.24
C GLU A 123 -49.26 3.24 -32.30
N ILE A 124 -49.83 2.21 -31.61
CA ILE A 124 -49.79 0.76 -31.87
C ILE A 124 -48.43 0.08 -31.60
N GLY A 125 -48.26 -0.97 -30.80
CA GLY A 125 -49.13 -2.10 -30.49
C GLY A 125 -48.44 -3.41 -30.95
N MET A 126 -48.38 -4.39 -30.04
CA MET A 126 -48.35 -5.85 -30.31
C MET A 126 -47.07 -6.56 -30.83
N SER A 127 -46.48 -7.34 -29.90
CA SER A 127 -46.27 -8.82 -29.90
C SER A 127 -45.60 -9.57 -31.07
N VAL A 128 -44.59 -10.41 -30.75
CA VAL A 128 -44.57 -11.90 -30.83
C VAL A 128 -43.13 -12.44 -30.98
N GLU A 129 -42.94 -13.60 -30.34
CA GLU A 129 -41.83 -14.54 -30.20
C GLU A 129 -41.06 -14.97 -31.48
N ALA A 130 -39.81 -15.42 -31.31
CA ALA A 130 -39.31 -16.76 -31.69
C ALA A 130 -37.78 -16.86 -31.47
N GLY A 131 -37.33 -17.95 -30.85
CA GLY A 131 -35.93 -18.19 -30.47
C GLY A 131 -35.04 -18.84 -31.53
N ILE A 132 -33.78 -19.08 -31.12
CA ILE A 132 -32.72 -20.02 -31.57
C ILE A 132 -31.60 -19.80 -30.51
N GLY A 133 -31.03 -20.75 -29.77
CA GLY A 133 -30.53 -22.09 -30.11
C GLY A 133 -28.99 -22.08 -30.09
N ILE A 134 -28.35 -23.16 -29.60
CA ILE A 134 -26.89 -23.48 -29.47
C ILE A 134 -26.34 -23.27 -28.04
N GLU A 135 -26.41 -24.25 -27.13
CA GLU A 135 -25.66 -25.54 -27.01
C GLU A 135 -24.19 -25.43 -26.55
N SER A 136 -23.96 -25.70 -25.26
CA SER A 136 -22.81 -26.50 -24.77
C SER A 136 -23.16 -27.09 -23.39
N LYS A 137 -23.89 -28.21 -23.40
CA LYS A 137 -24.30 -29.00 -22.23
C LYS A 137 -23.35 -30.17 -21.93
N GLY A 138 -22.06 -30.03 -22.25
CA GLY A 138 -21.11 -31.16 -22.18
C GLY A 138 -20.37 -31.36 -20.86
N ASN A 139 -20.16 -30.31 -20.06
CA ASN A 139 -19.07 -30.37 -19.06
C ASN A 139 -19.53 -30.30 -17.60
N ILE A 140 -20.80 -29.99 -17.33
CA ILE A 140 -21.28 -29.77 -15.96
C ILE A 140 -21.58 -31.10 -15.25
N GLU A 141 -22.14 -32.08 -15.96
CA GLU A 141 -22.45 -33.41 -15.39
C GLU A 141 -21.18 -34.21 -15.08
N GLN A 142 -20.16 -34.10 -15.94
CA GLN A 142 -18.85 -34.73 -15.71
C GLN A 142 -18.15 -34.12 -14.49
N MET A 143 -18.15 -32.79 -14.37
CA MET A 143 -17.59 -32.09 -13.21
C MET A 143 -18.34 -32.44 -11.91
N ALA A 144 -19.66 -32.63 -11.97
CA ALA A 144 -20.44 -33.02 -10.80
C ALA A 144 -20.12 -34.46 -10.32
N SER A 145 -19.82 -35.38 -11.24
CA SER A 145 -19.40 -36.75 -10.89
C SER A 145 -18.03 -36.77 -10.22
N ASP A 146 -17.05 -36.03 -10.78
CA ASP A 146 -15.67 -36.03 -10.25
C ASP A 146 -15.60 -35.45 -8.83
N ILE A 147 -16.45 -34.46 -8.52
CA ILE A 147 -16.55 -33.88 -7.17
C ILE A 147 -17.17 -34.88 -6.18
N ALA A 148 -18.16 -35.68 -6.60
CA ALA A 148 -18.82 -36.66 -5.73
C ALA A 148 -17.88 -37.80 -5.33
N ASP A 149 -16.99 -38.23 -6.23
CA ASP A 149 -15.99 -39.26 -5.95
C ASP A 149 -14.91 -38.74 -4.99
N MET A 150 -14.43 -37.50 -5.16
CA MET A 150 -13.45 -36.90 -4.24
C MET A 150 -13.99 -36.73 -2.81
N ILE A 151 -15.27 -36.41 -2.64
CA ILE A 151 -15.89 -36.27 -1.31
C ILE A 151 -16.10 -37.64 -0.63
N SER A 152 -16.30 -38.70 -1.42
CA SER A 152 -16.49 -40.05 -0.87
C SER A 152 -15.21 -40.64 -0.27
N ASP A 153 -14.04 -40.25 -0.77
CA ASP A 153 -12.74 -40.69 -0.25
C ASP A 153 -12.37 -40.00 1.08
N ILE A 154 -12.87 -38.79 1.33
CA ILE A 154 -12.61 -38.04 2.57
C ILE A 154 -13.32 -38.65 3.79
N ASN A 155 -14.43 -39.37 3.59
CA ASN A 155 -15.26 -39.93 4.67
C ASN A 155 -14.92 -41.41 5.01
N LYS A 156 -13.79 -41.95 4.53
CA LYS A 156 -13.39 -43.35 4.74
C LYS A 156 -12.22 -43.58 5.70
N ASP A 157 -11.69 -42.54 6.32
CA ASP A 157 -10.71 -42.64 7.43
C ASP A 157 -11.30 -42.12 8.76
#